data_AF-A0A672QFJ7-F1
#
_entry.id   AF-A0A672QFJ7-F1
#
_cell.length_a   1.000
_cell.length_b   1.000
_cell.length_c   1.000
_cell.angle_alpha   90.00
_cell.angle_beta   90.00
_cell.angle_gamma   90.00
#
_symmetry.space_group_name_H-M   'P 1'
#
loop_
_entity.id
_entity.type
_entity.pdbx_description
1 polymer ?
#
loop_
_entity_poly.entity_id
_entity_poly.type
_entity_poly.pdbx_seq_one_letter_code
_entity_poly.pdbx_strand_id
1 'polypeptide(L)'
;ISTRASSRNVFTSRALSASSWSDYIFKYLLVTSNLLFSVLGLVTLVVGLWGLINKESFAQEKISGIGTDPMLLFCFLGLVLALLSLMGCVGALRENMCLLQSFSAAVLLLVAAQVLVAVVLYSLQGQIAEYLRSGMLAAMVRYQDDLDLRFITDEIQTGLQCCGADTYRDWEINVYFNCSAPGVQACGVPPSCCIDPLENGTVWNSQCGVGAQQLDEFSAQSVIFLGGCLGSISRWIEQHSGVIVTVVIILLGLQILTLFITARLLQKIRWSRLDRCSYCHSCEYEHVPTSNKQKVE
;
A
#
# COMPACT_ATOMS: atom_id res chain seq x y z
N ILE A 1 -59.81 -26.74 8.39
CA ILE A 1 -58.42 -26.29 8.71
C ILE A 1 -57.70 -26.09 7.39
N SER A 2 -57.98 -25.00 6.66
CA SER A 2 -57.36 -24.71 5.35
C SER A 2 -57.33 -23.21 5.12
N THR A 3 -56.58 -22.49 5.97
CA THR A 3 -56.36 -21.04 5.79
C THR A 3 -54.97 -20.57 6.25
N ARG A 4 -54.09 -21.46 6.75
CA ARG A 4 -52.78 -21.06 7.30
C ARG A 4 -51.58 -21.17 6.33
N ALA A 5 -51.79 -21.72 5.14
CA ALA A 5 -50.72 -21.93 4.15
C ALA A 5 -50.51 -20.74 3.19
N SER A 6 -51.55 -19.93 2.93
CA SER A 6 -51.45 -18.83 1.95
C SER A 6 -50.78 -17.57 2.48
N SER A 7 -50.88 -17.28 3.79
CA SER A 7 -50.34 -16.04 4.37
C SER A 7 -48.82 -16.10 4.60
N ARG A 8 -48.26 -17.31 4.80
CA ARG A 8 -46.82 -17.51 4.98
C ARG A 8 -46.01 -17.23 3.71
N ASN A 9 -46.58 -17.53 2.53
CA ASN A 9 -45.91 -17.36 1.22
C ASN A 9 -45.92 -15.90 0.73
N VAL A 10 -46.92 -15.10 1.10
CA VAL A 10 -46.99 -13.70 0.68
C VAL A 10 -46.03 -12.82 1.49
N PHE A 11 -45.88 -13.07 2.79
CA PHE A 11 -44.95 -12.31 3.65
C PHE A 11 -43.47 -12.64 3.37
N THR A 12 -43.14 -13.90 3.06
CA THR A 12 -41.80 -14.28 2.56
C THR A 12 -41.52 -13.69 1.18
N SER A 13 -42.49 -13.61 0.27
CA SER A 13 -42.25 -13.04 -1.07
C SER A 13 -41.86 -11.54 -1.04
N ARG A 14 -42.46 -10.74 -0.15
CA ARG A 14 -42.12 -9.31 -0.02
C ARG A 14 -40.74 -9.10 0.61
N ALA A 15 -40.36 -9.92 1.60
CA ALA A 15 -39.03 -9.89 2.21
C ALA A 15 -37.92 -10.37 1.25
N LEU A 16 -38.21 -11.35 0.37
CA LEU A 16 -37.29 -11.81 -0.68
C LEU A 16 -37.11 -10.78 -1.83
N SER A 17 -38.10 -9.92 -2.09
CA SER A 17 -37.97 -8.94 -3.18
C SER A 17 -37.06 -7.76 -2.82
N ALA A 18 -37.08 -7.29 -1.57
CA ALA A 18 -36.19 -6.25 -1.07
C ALA A 18 -34.74 -6.75 -0.86
N SER A 19 -34.56 -8.04 -0.56
CA SER A 19 -33.22 -8.65 -0.47
C SER A 19 -32.54 -8.77 -1.83
N SER A 20 -33.31 -8.98 -2.90
CA SER A 20 -32.76 -9.19 -4.25
C SER A 20 -31.98 -7.98 -4.78
N TRP A 21 -32.55 -6.76 -4.71
CA TRP A 21 -31.91 -5.53 -5.21
C TRP A 21 -30.62 -5.17 -4.45
N SER A 22 -30.64 -5.33 -3.12
CA SER A 22 -29.49 -5.08 -2.26
C SER A 22 -28.32 -6.01 -2.62
N ASP A 23 -28.59 -7.29 -2.87
CA ASP A 23 -27.57 -8.25 -3.28
C ASP A 23 -26.95 -7.93 -4.65
N TYR A 24 -27.75 -7.44 -5.60
CA TYR A 24 -27.22 -6.98 -6.88
C TYR A 24 -26.29 -5.78 -6.68
N ILE A 25 -26.70 -4.79 -5.90
CA ILE A 25 -25.86 -3.62 -5.57
C ILE A 25 -24.54 -4.07 -4.95
N PHE A 26 -24.58 -4.96 -3.94
CA PHE A 26 -23.38 -5.48 -3.30
C PHE A 26 -22.45 -6.24 -4.27
N LYS A 27 -23.02 -7.05 -5.17
CA LYS A 27 -22.25 -7.75 -6.20
C LYS A 27 -21.59 -6.79 -7.18
N TYR A 28 -22.33 -5.78 -7.66
CA TYR A 28 -21.79 -4.77 -8.57
C TYR A 28 -20.71 -3.94 -7.89
N LEU A 29 -20.95 -3.45 -6.67
CA LEU A 29 -19.96 -2.69 -5.90
C LEU A 29 -18.66 -3.47 -5.70
N LEU A 30 -18.75 -4.75 -5.31
CA LEU A 30 -17.58 -5.62 -5.14
C LEU A 30 -16.81 -5.79 -6.44
N VAL A 31 -17.49 -6.05 -7.56
CA VAL A 31 -16.85 -6.24 -8.86
C VAL A 31 -16.22 -4.94 -9.35
N THR A 32 -16.93 -3.81 -9.27
CA THR A 32 -16.39 -2.53 -9.74
C THR A 32 -15.21 -2.06 -8.90
N SER A 33 -15.27 -2.18 -7.56
CA SER A 33 -14.17 -1.77 -6.70
C SER A 33 -12.93 -2.63 -6.91
N ASN A 34 -13.08 -3.96 -6.98
CA ASN A 34 -11.95 -4.85 -7.26
C ASN A 34 -11.40 -4.65 -8.68
N LEU A 35 -12.22 -4.32 -9.68
CA LEU A 35 -11.72 -4.00 -11.01
C LEU A 35 -10.85 -2.74 -10.99
N LEU A 36 -11.27 -1.70 -10.26
CA LEU A 36 -10.47 -0.49 -10.07
C LEU A 36 -9.14 -0.79 -9.37
N PHE A 37 -9.16 -1.58 -8.28
CA PHE A 37 -7.92 -1.99 -7.59
C PHE A 37 -7.02 -2.86 -8.47
N SER A 38 -7.59 -3.65 -9.37
CA SER A 38 -6.82 -4.44 -10.33
C SER A 38 -6.08 -3.56 -11.33
N VAL A 39 -6.77 -2.56 -11.88
CA VAL A 39 -6.15 -1.58 -12.79
C VAL A 39 -5.05 -0.80 -12.05
N LEU A 40 -5.30 -0.34 -10.83
CA LEU A 40 -4.28 0.32 -10.01
C LEU A 40 -3.08 -0.59 -9.75
N GLY A 41 -3.29 -1.87 -9.42
CA GLY A 41 -2.21 -2.84 -9.24
C GLY A 41 -1.38 -3.04 -10.50
N LEU A 42 -2.02 -3.13 -11.67
CA LEU A 42 -1.34 -3.24 -12.95
C LEU A 42 -0.53 -1.99 -13.29
N VAL A 43 -1.07 -0.79 -13.05
CA VAL A 43 -0.33 0.47 -13.24
C VAL A 43 0.90 0.50 -12.34
N THR A 44 0.76 0.16 -11.06
CA THR A 44 1.88 0.08 -10.11
C THR A 44 2.93 -0.94 -10.55
N LEU A 45 2.51 -2.11 -11.05
CA LEU A 45 3.41 -3.13 -11.59
C LEU A 45 4.18 -2.61 -12.82
N VAL A 46 3.49 -1.93 -13.74
CA VAL A 46 4.13 -1.33 -14.93
C VAL A 46 5.14 -0.27 -14.53
N VAL A 47 4.83 0.59 -13.55
CA VAL A 47 5.76 1.59 -13.03
C VAL A 47 7.00 0.93 -12.41
N GLY A 48 6.81 -0.12 -11.60
CA GLY A 48 7.92 -0.86 -11.02
C GLY A 48 8.83 -1.52 -12.08
N LEU A 49 8.23 -2.16 -13.08
CA LEU A 49 8.97 -2.79 -14.17
C LEU A 49 9.70 -1.77 -15.04
N TRP A 50 9.06 -0.63 -15.33
CA TRP A 50 9.69 0.48 -16.04
C TRP A 50 10.90 1.02 -15.28
N GLY A 51 10.78 1.21 -13.97
CA GLY A 51 11.89 1.60 -13.10
C GLY A 51 13.04 0.60 -13.14
N LEU A 52 12.74 -0.70 -13.05
CA LEU A 52 13.76 -1.75 -13.07
C LEU A 52 14.49 -1.84 -14.42
N ILE A 53 13.77 -1.74 -15.55
CA ILE A 53 14.37 -1.77 -16.89
C ILE A 53 15.32 -0.58 -17.09
N ASN A 54 14.92 0.61 -16.64
CA ASN A 54 15.79 1.77 -16.73
C ASN A 54 17.03 1.61 -15.84
N LYS A 55 16.89 1.05 -14.63
CA LYS A 55 18.04 0.75 -13.76
C LYS A 55 19.01 -0.27 -14.37
N GLU A 56 18.51 -1.37 -14.92
CA GLU A 56 19.35 -2.41 -15.57
C GLU A 56 20.19 -1.82 -16.72
N SER A 57 19.67 -0.83 -17.45
CA SER A 57 20.44 -0.11 -18.47
C SER A 57 21.64 0.67 -17.92
N PHE A 58 21.64 1.02 -16.63
CA PHE A 58 22.75 1.66 -15.91
C PHE A 58 23.56 0.69 -15.03
N ALA A 59 22.99 -0.45 -14.63
CA ALA A 59 23.51 -1.32 -13.56
C ALA A 59 24.44 -2.46 -14.03
N GLN A 60 24.87 -2.47 -15.29
CA GLN A 60 25.80 -3.49 -15.82
C GLN A 60 27.17 -3.55 -15.10
N GLU A 61 27.43 -2.73 -14.07
CA GLU A 61 28.66 -2.72 -13.26
C GLU A 61 28.53 -2.99 -11.74
N LYS A 62 27.36 -3.19 -11.13
CA LYS A 62 27.31 -3.42 -9.67
C LYS A 62 26.24 -4.42 -9.24
N ILE A 63 26.67 -5.67 -9.08
CA ILE A 63 25.91 -6.71 -8.38
C ILE A 63 26.04 -6.46 -6.87
N SER A 64 25.02 -5.87 -6.24
CA SER A 64 24.87 -5.91 -4.77
C SER A 64 23.45 -5.55 -4.35
N GLY A 65 22.75 -6.51 -3.75
CA GLY A 65 21.59 -6.24 -2.89
C GLY A 65 20.20 -6.35 -3.54
N ILE A 66 19.85 -7.53 -4.05
CA ILE A 66 18.49 -7.86 -4.59
C ILE A 66 17.36 -7.61 -3.57
N GLY A 67 17.67 -7.45 -2.27
CA GLY A 67 16.68 -7.35 -1.19
C GLY A 67 16.15 -5.94 -0.85
N THR A 68 16.70 -4.86 -1.41
CA THR A 68 16.35 -3.48 -0.95
C THR A 68 16.14 -2.47 -2.08
N ASP A 69 15.83 -2.91 -3.30
CA ASP A 69 15.42 -1.97 -4.37
C ASP A 69 13.94 -1.57 -4.20
N PRO A 70 13.63 -0.27 -4.02
CA PRO A 70 12.24 0.21 -3.99
C PRO A 70 11.43 -0.22 -5.22
N MET A 71 12.04 -0.33 -6.41
CA MET A 71 11.34 -0.73 -7.65
C MET A 71 10.86 -2.18 -7.62
N LEU A 72 11.62 -3.09 -6.99
CA LEU A 72 11.20 -4.47 -6.78
C LEU A 72 10.00 -4.54 -5.83
N LEU A 73 9.95 -3.68 -4.81
CA LEU A 73 8.81 -3.57 -3.92
C LEU A 73 7.54 -3.12 -4.67
N PHE A 74 7.65 -2.11 -5.55
CA PHE A 74 6.54 -1.68 -6.41
C PHE A 74 6.04 -2.81 -7.32
N CYS A 75 6.95 -3.60 -7.92
CA CYS A 75 6.58 -4.76 -8.72
C CYS A 75 5.82 -5.80 -7.89
N PHE A 76 6.36 -6.18 -6.74
CA PHE A 76 5.75 -7.18 -5.87
C PHE A 76 4.37 -6.75 -5.37
N LEU A 77 4.25 -5.53 -4.85
CA LEU A 77 2.99 -4.97 -4.36
C LEU A 77 1.95 -4.83 -5.48
N GLY A 78 2.38 -4.33 -6.65
CA GLY A 78 1.51 -4.19 -7.81
C GLY A 78 0.96 -5.53 -8.30
N LEU A 79 1.81 -6.55 -8.39
CA LEU A 79 1.42 -7.91 -8.78
C LEU A 79 0.45 -8.52 -7.77
N VAL A 80 0.75 -8.46 -6.47
CA VAL A 80 -0.11 -9.01 -5.42
C VAL A 80 -1.47 -8.30 -5.42
N LEU A 81 -1.50 -6.97 -5.51
CA LEU A 81 -2.73 -6.19 -5.57
C LEU A 81 -3.57 -6.56 -6.80
N ALA A 82 -2.96 -6.68 -7.98
CA ALA A 82 -3.64 -7.07 -9.20
C ALA A 82 -4.23 -8.48 -9.12
N LEU A 83 -3.47 -9.46 -8.62
CA LEU A 83 -3.93 -10.85 -8.51
C LEU A 83 -5.05 -11.02 -7.48
N LEU A 84 -4.91 -10.42 -6.30
CA LEU A 84 -5.93 -10.50 -5.24
C LEU A 84 -7.25 -9.87 -5.69
N SER A 85 -7.19 -8.72 -6.35
CA SER A 85 -8.38 -8.02 -6.85
C SER A 85 -9.03 -8.75 -8.04
N LEU A 86 -8.24 -9.29 -8.98
CA LEU A 86 -8.76 -10.16 -10.04
C LEU A 86 -9.45 -11.40 -9.47
N MET A 87 -8.88 -12.00 -8.43
CA MET A 87 -9.49 -13.13 -7.73
C MET A 87 -10.84 -12.76 -7.12
N GLY A 88 -10.97 -11.57 -6.50
CA GLY A 88 -12.23 -11.04 -6.00
C GLY A 88 -13.27 -10.84 -7.12
N CYS A 89 -12.88 -10.22 -8.24
CA CYS A 89 -13.73 -10.02 -9.41
C CYS A 89 -14.22 -11.34 -10.02
N VAL A 90 -13.30 -12.25 -10.35
CA VAL A 90 -13.63 -13.54 -10.97
C VAL A 90 -14.44 -14.41 -10.01
N GLY A 91 -14.12 -14.39 -8.72
CA GLY A 91 -14.88 -15.10 -7.68
C GLY A 91 -16.33 -14.64 -7.60
N ALA A 92 -16.56 -13.33 -7.66
CA ALA A 92 -17.90 -12.75 -7.66
C ALA A 92 -18.67 -13.02 -8.96
N LEU A 93 -18.03 -12.89 -10.13
CA LEU A 93 -18.66 -13.11 -11.43
C LEU A 93 -19.00 -14.59 -11.69
N ARG A 94 -18.07 -15.49 -11.34
CA ARG A 94 -18.24 -16.94 -11.52
C ARG A 94 -19.01 -17.61 -10.38
N GLU A 95 -19.36 -16.86 -9.33
CA GLU A 95 -19.98 -17.38 -8.11
C GLU A 95 -19.22 -18.60 -7.53
N ASN A 96 -17.88 -18.54 -7.64
CA ASN A 96 -16.99 -19.60 -7.19
C ASN A 96 -16.62 -19.39 -5.72
N MET A 97 -17.19 -20.23 -4.85
CA MET A 97 -17.00 -20.16 -3.40
C MET A 97 -15.53 -20.26 -2.98
N CYS A 98 -14.73 -21.13 -3.62
CA CYS A 98 -13.33 -21.31 -3.23
C CYS A 98 -12.52 -20.03 -3.49
N LEU A 99 -12.71 -19.41 -4.66
CA LEU A 99 -12.05 -18.16 -5.04
C LEU A 99 -12.45 -16.99 -4.12
N LEU A 100 -13.72 -16.94 -3.75
CA LEU A 100 -14.26 -15.88 -2.91
C LEU A 100 -13.84 -16.08 -1.43
N GLN A 101 -13.68 -17.33 -0.98
CA GLN A 101 -13.11 -17.66 0.34
C GLN A 101 -11.63 -17.33 0.42
N SER A 102 -10.82 -17.67 -0.59
CA SER A 102 -9.39 -17.31 -0.62
C SER A 102 -9.20 -15.80 -0.67
N PHE A 103 -10.04 -15.07 -1.44
CA PHE A 103 -10.07 -13.61 -1.42
C PHE A 103 -10.37 -13.05 -0.03
N SER A 104 -11.43 -13.53 0.62
CA SER A 104 -11.77 -13.10 1.98
C SER A 104 -10.66 -13.39 2.99
N ALA A 105 -10.00 -14.56 2.89
CA ALA A 105 -8.90 -14.92 3.77
C ALA A 105 -7.68 -14.01 3.57
N ALA A 106 -7.34 -13.69 2.31
CA ALA A 106 -6.26 -12.77 1.99
C ALA A 106 -6.53 -11.35 2.50
N VAL A 107 -7.73 -10.81 2.30
CA VAL A 107 -8.10 -9.48 2.83
C VAL A 107 -8.07 -9.46 4.35
N LEU A 108 -8.51 -10.53 5.02
CA LEU A 108 -8.41 -10.64 6.49
C LEU A 108 -6.94 -10.63 6.96
N LEU A 109 -6.06 -11.31 6.22
CA LEU A 109 -4.62 -11.30 6.49
C LEU A 109 -4.03 -9.89 6.32
N LEU A 110 -4.47 -9.13 5.32
CA LEU A 110 -4.07 -7.74 5.12
C LEU A 110 -4.54 -6.83 6.28
N VAL A 111 -5.78 -6.99 6.76
CA VAL A 111 -6.27 -6.27 7.94
C VAL A 111 -5.40 -6.57 9.16
N ALA A 112 -5.09 -7.85 9.40
CA ALA A 112 -4.24 -8.26 10.51
C ALA A 112 -2.82 -7.68 10.38
N ALA A 113 -2.23 -7.73 9.19
CA ALA A 113 -0.92 -7.14 8.91
C ALA A 113 -0.93 -5.62 9.14
N GLN A 114 -1.98 -4.91 8.73
CA GLN A 114 -2.10 -3.46 8.93
C GLN A 114 -2.14 -3.09 10.42
N VAL A 115 -2.89 -3.84 11.23
CA VAL A 115 -2.94 -3.64 12.69
C VAL A 115 -1.59 -3.97 13.33
N LEU A 116 -0.95 -5.07 12.91
CA LEU A 116 0.39 -5.44 13.41
C LEU A 116 1.44 -4.36 13.09
N VAL A 117 1.47 -3.86 11.86
CA VAL A 117 2.38 -2.77 11.46
C VAL A 117 2.13 -1.53 12.33
N ALA A 118 0.88 -1.13 12.55
CA ALA A 118 0.56 0.01 13.39
C ALA A 118 1.07 -0.16 14.84
N VAL A 119 0.91 -1.36 15.43
CA VAL A 119 1.40 -1.69 16.78
C VAL A 119 2.92 -1.69 16.82
N VAL A 120 3.59 -2.24 15.80
CA VAL A 120 5.06 -2.26 15.72
C VAL A 120 5.63 -0.86 15.58
N LEU A 121 5.08 -0.05 14.67
CA LEU A 121 5.50 1.35 14.48
C LEU A 121 5.38 2.16 15.78
N TYR A 122 4.29 1.97 16.52
CA TYR A 122 4.09 2.64 17.81
C TYR A 122 5.03 2.13 18.91
N SER A 123 5.19 0.81 19.03
CA SER A 123 5.99 0.20 20.11
C SER A 123 7.50 0.37 19.91
N LEU A 124 7.97 0.39 18.66
CA LEU A 124 9.39 0.48 18.31
C LEU A 124 9.79 1.83 17.70
N GLN A 125 9.00 2.88 17.91
CA GLN A 125 9.24 4.22 17.34
C GLN A 125 10.67 4.72 17.54
N GLY A 126 11.27 4.52 18.72
CA GLY A 126 12.64 4.93 19.00
C GLY A 126 13.70 4.12 18.23
N GLN A 127 13.49 2.82 18.05
CA GLN A 127 14.39 1.99 17.24
C GLN A 127 14.28 2.34 15.76
N ILE A 128 13.05 2.58 15.28
CA ILE A 128 12.80 3.00 13.90
C ILE A 128 13.51 4.33 13.62
N ALA A 129 13.47 5.29 14.54
CA ALA A 129 14.20 6.54 14.40
C ALA A 129 15.72 6.30 14.24
N GLU A 130 16.31 5.40 15.02
CA GLU A 130 17.74 5.07 14.89
C GLU A 130 18.06 4.31 13.59
N TYR A 131 17.16 3.44 13.12
CA TYR A 131 17.30 2.79 11.81
C TYR A 131 17.22 3.79 10.66
N LEU A 132 16.30 4.76 10.73
CA LEU A 132 16.22 5.84 9.75
C LEU A 132 17.47 6.72 9.78
N ARG A 133 17.99 7.02 10.99
CA ARG A 133 19.22 7.77 11.19
C ARG A 133 20.41 7.10 10.56
N SER A 134 20.67 5.84 10.93
CA SER A 134 21.76 5.05 10.38
C SER A 134 21.64 4.85 8.87
N GLY A 135 20.42 4.65 8.35
CA GLY A 135 20.15 4.59 6.92
C GLY A 135 20.49 5.89 6.19
N MET A 136 20.09 7.04 6.74
CA MET A 136 20.42 8.35 6.17
C MET A 136 21.93 8.62 6.18
N LEU A 137 22.61 8.34 7.30
CA LEU A 137 24.07 8.48 7.40
C LEU A 137 24.79 7.56 6.39
N ALA A 138 24.32 6.32 6.22
CA ALA A 138 24.88 5.40 5.23
C ALA A 138 24.67 5.89 3.79
N ALA A 139 23.49 6.48 3.49
CA ALA A 139 23.21 7.10 2.20
C ALA A 139 24.14 8.30 1.95
N MET A 140 24.36 9.15 2.95
CA MET A 140 25.25 10.30 2.88
C MET A 140 26.71 9.89 2.65
N VAL A 141 27.21 8.83 3.30
CA VAL A 141 28.57 8.31 3.05
C VAL A 141 28.74 7.90 1.59
N ARG A 142 27.73 7.25 0.99
CA ARG A 142 27.76 6.73 -0.38
C ARG A 142 27.15 7.67 -1.42
N TYR A 143 26.90 8.92 -1.05
CA TYR A 143 26.17 9.88 -1.87
C TYR A 143 26.77 10.11 -3.26
N GLN A 144 28.10 10.09 -3.41
CA GLN A 144 28.73 10.23 -4.73
C GLN A 144 28.92 8.91 -5.48
N ASP A 145 28.88 7.78 -4.76
CA ASP A 145 29.20 6.45 -5.31
C ASP A 145 27.98 5.70 -5.85
N ASP A 146 26.78 6.20 -5.53
CA ASP A 146 25.50 5.56 -5.80
C ASP A 146 24.45 6.60 -6.19
N LEU A 147 24.06 6.59 -7.47
CA LEU A 147 23.12 7.55 -8.04
C LEU A 147 21.71 7.43 -7.43
N ASP A 148 21.30 6.24 -7.00
CA ASP A 148 20.00 6.02 -6.37
C ASP A 148 19.98 6.66 -4.97
N LEU A 149 21.03 6.42 -4.17
CA LEU A 149 21.15 7.03 -2.84
C LEU A 149 21.26 8.55 -2.95
N ARG A 150 22.00 9.06 -3.93
CA ARG A 150 22.06 10.49 -4.25
C ARG A 150 20.69 11.08 -4.49
N PHE A 151 19.93 10.50 -5.44
CA PHE A 151 18.61 10.97 -5.80
C PHE A 151 17.66 10.94 -4.59
N ILE A 152 17.63 9.85 -3.85
CA ILE A 152 16.77 9.72 -2.66
C ILE A 152 17.16 10.75 -1.59
N THR A 153 18.45 10.95 -1.32
CA THR A 153 18.92 11.96 -0.36
C THR A 153 18.55 13.38 -0.81
N ASP A 154 18.71 13.70 -2.09
CA ASP A 154 18.36 15.01 -2.66
C ASP A 154 16.85 15.28 -2.56
N GLU A 155 16.01 14.29 -2.90
CA GLU A 155 14.55 14.37 -2.80
C GLU A 155 14.06 14.52 -1.35
N ILE A 156 14.69 13.80 -0.41
CA ILE A 156 14.38 13.93 1.02
C ILE A 156 14.72 15.34 1.50
N GLN A 157 15.91 15.86 1.16
CA GLN A 157 16.38 17.16 1.63
C GLN A 157 15.57 18.32 1.06
N THR A 158 15.29 18.27 -0.25
CA THR A 158 14.46 19.29 -0.92
C THR A 158 12.99 19.20 -0.49
N GLY A 159 12.43 17.98 -0.41
CA GLY A 159 11.03 17.76 -0.07
C GLY A 159 10.68 18.08 1.39
N LEU A 160 11.62 17.86 2.32
CA LEU A 160 11.44 18.16 3.75
C LEU A 160 12.12 19.46 4.19
N GLN A 161 12.80 20.16 3.27
CA GLN A 161 13.50 21.42 3.56
C GLN A 161 14.49 21.26 4.74
N CYS A 162 15.37 20.28 4.63
CA CYS A 162 16.30 19.87 5.68
C CYS A 162 17.69 19.59 5.09
N CYS A 163 18.71 19.53 5.95
CA CYS A 163 20.07 19.16 5.55
C CYS A 163 20.73 18.23 6.57
N GLY A 164 21.28 17.12 6.09
CA GLY A 164 21.86 16.06 6.92
C GLY A 164 20.82 15.23 7.68
N ALA A 165 21.27 14.34 8.56
CA ALA A 165 20.39 13.45 9.32
C ALA A 165 19.80 14.18 10.53
N ASP A 166 20.67 14.68 11.40
CA ASP A 166 20.38 15.49 12.59
C ASP A 166 20.70 16.97 12.35
N THR A 167 21.77 17.26 11.60
CA THR A 167 22.26 18.61 11.30
C THR A 167 23.01 18.66 9.97
N TYR A 168 23.11 19.86 9.37
CA TYR A 168 23.88 20.09 8.15
C TYR A 168 25.37 19.70 8.27
N ARG A 169 25.92 19.65 9.48
CA ARG A 169 27.30 19.22 9.74
C ARG A 169 27.53 17.72 9.58
N ASP A 170 26.47 16.91 9.53
CA ASP A 170 26.59 15.47 9.31
C ASP A 170 27.26 15.14 7.97
N TRP A 171 27.28 16.10 7.03
CA TRP A 171 28.02 15.97 5.77
C TRP A 171 29.53 15.80 5.94
N GLU A 172 30.11 16.09 7.11
CA GLU A 172 31.52 15.83 7.42
C GLU A 172 31.89 14.33 7.30
N ILE A 173 30.92 13.41 7.44
CA ILE A 173 31.17 11.97 7.29
C ILE A 173 31.47 11.57 5.84
N ASN A 174 31.10 12.39 4.86
CA ASN A 174 31.32 12.12 3.46
C ASN A 174 32.72 12.60 3.03
N VAL A 175 33.45 11.75 2.31
CA VAL A 175 34.86 12.00 1.91
C VAL A 175 35.03 13.28 1.07
N TYR A 176 34.01 13.70 0.32
CA TYR A 176 34.06 14.88 -0.55
C TYR A 176 33.67 16.18 0.18
N PHE A 177 32.76 16.09 1.14
CA PHE A 177 32.26 17.24 1.91
C PHE A 177 33.02 17.47 3.22
N ASN A 178 33.82 16.49 3.65
CA ASN A 178 34.72 16.64 4.79
C ASN A 178 35.64 17.85 4.63
N CYS A 179 35.83 18.62 5.70
CA CYS A 179 36.66 19.82 5.68
C CYS A 179 38.14 19.58 5.38
N SER A 180 38.64 18.37 5.62
CA SER A 180 40.01 17.96 5.30
C SER A 180 40.16 17.50 3.84
N ALA A 181 39.08 17.45 3.07
CA ALA A 181 39.12 17.02 1.68
C ALA A 181 39.83 18.07 0.80
N PRO A 182 40.58 17.66 -0.23
CA PRO A 182 41.27 18.58 -1.13
C PRO A 182 40.36 19.21 -2.21
N GLY A 183 39.07 18.83 -2.24
CA GLY A 183 38.13 19.21 -3.31
C GLY A 183 37.39 20.53 -3.04
N VAL A 184 36.83 21.12 -4.10
CA VAL A 184 36.00 22.34 -4.01
C VAL A 184 34.72 22.19 -3.18
N GLN A 185 34.32 20.95 -2.91
CA GLN A 185 33.16 20.61 -2.08
C GLN A 185 33.50 20.48 -0.58
N ALA A 186 34.79 20.59 -0.22
CA ALA A 186 35.23 20.50 1.17
C ALA A 186 34.55 21.56 2.04
N CYS A 187 34.18 21.18 3.26
CA CYS A 187 33.35 21.98 4.16
C CYS A 187 32.02 22.46 3.55
N GLY A 188 31.53 21.79 2.52
CA GLY A 188 30.28 22.14 1.85
C GLY A 188 29.14 21.21 2.23
N VAL A 189 27.98 21.47 1.64
CA VAL A 189 26.82 20.56 1.61
C VAL A 189 26.32 20.45 0.16
N PRO A 190 25.53 19.43 -0.19
CA PRO A 190 25.01 19.33 -1.55
C PRO A 190 23.99 20.43 -1.86
N PRO A 191 23.74 20.70 -3.15
CA PRO A 191 22.79 21.73 -3.59
C PRO A 191 21.36 21.52 -3.11
N SER A 192 20.96 20.28 -2.81
CA SER A 192 19.65 19.92 -2.24
C SER A 192 19.38 20.54 -0.86
N CYS A 193 20.43 20.95 -0.15
CA CYS A 193 20.33 21.62 1.15
C CYS A 193 20.06 23.14 1.05
N CYS A 194 20.07 23.73 -0.14
CA CYS A 194 19.96 25.18 -0.30
C CYS A 194 18.51 25.66 -0.25
N ILE A 195 18.28 26.81 0.38
CA ILE A 195 16.94 27.39 0.58
C ILE A 195 16.35 27.89 -0.73
N ASP A 196 17.12 28.71 -1.45
CA ASP A 196 16.75 29.30 -2.73
C ASP A 196 17.76 28.91 -3.80
N PRO A 197 17.63 27.71 -4.39
CA PRO A 197 18.59 27.22 -5.36
C PRO A 197 18.62 28.02 -6.68
N LEU A 198 17.70 28.98 -6.87
CA LEU A 198 17.68 29.90 -8.01
C LEU A 198 18.17 31.32 -7.70
N GLU A 199 18.34 31.70 -6.43
CA GLU A 199 18.89 33.01 -6.02
C GLU A 199 18.33 34.22 -6.81
N ASN A 200 17.00 34.29 -6.98
CA ASN A 200 16.28 35.30 -7.80
C ASN A 200 16.63 35.36 -9.31
N GLY A 201 17.34 34.37 -9.84
CA GLY A 201 17.67 34.19 -11.25
C GLY A 201 16.91 33.04 -11.92
N THR A 202 17.23 32.78 -13.20
CA THR A 202 16.70 31.63 -13.97
C THR A 202 17.65 30.45 -14.03
N VAL A 203 18.79 30.50 -13.33
CA VAL A 203 19.86 29.48 -13.39
C VAL A 203 20.04 28.86 -12.02
N TRP A 204 20.09 27.53 -11.98
CA TRP A 204 20.33 26.77 -10.76
C TRP A 204 21.72 27.04 -10.20
N ASN A 205 21.81 27.59 -9.00
CA ASN A 205 23.05 27.79 -8.26
C ASN A 205 23.48 26.47 -7.60
N SER A 206 24.31 25.69 -8.28
CA SER A 206 24.90 24.48 -7.72
C SER A 206 26.01 24.74 -6.69
N GLN A 207 26.36 26.00 -6.41
CA GLN A 207 27.47 26.39 -5.55
C GLN A 207 27.04 26.98 -4.20
N CYS A 208 25.74 27.17 -3.94
CA CYS A 208 25.21 27.68 -2.68
C CYS A 208 25.71 26.93 -1.43
N GLY A 209 25.94 25.62 -1.55
CA GLY A 209 26.41 24.79 -0.44
C GLY A 209 27.92 24.82 -0.21
N VAL A 210 28.73 25.47 -1.05
CA VAL A 210 30.19 25.46 -0.94
C VAL A 210 30.65 26.25 0.29
N GLY A 211 31.48 25.63 1.14
CA GLY A 211 31.97 26.25 2.37
C GLY A 211 30.90 26.51 3.43
N ALA A 212 29.67 26.03 3.23
CA ALA A 212 28.55 26.30 4.12
C ALA A 212 28.79 25.82 5.57
N GLN A 213 29.63 24.80 5.77
CA GLN A 213 29.99 24.31 7.10
C GLN A 213 30.91 25.26 7.89
N GLN A 214 31.59 26.20 7.21
CA GLN A 214 32.47 27.20 7.84
C GLN A 214 31.74 28.49 8.22
N LEU A 215 30.54 28.71 7.67
CA LEU A 215 29.72 29.87 7.99
C LEU A 215 29.25 29.79 9.45
N ASP A 216 29.18 30.94 10.11
CA ASP A 216 28.43 31.07 11.35
C ASP A 216 26.94 30.74 11.10
N GLU A 217 26.26 30.18 12.11
CA GLU A 217 24.86 29.72 11.95
C GLU A 217 23.92 30.84 11.48
N PHE A 218 24.21 32.08 11.88
CA PHE A 218 23.44 33.26 11.47
C PHE A 218 23.56 33.57 9.98
N SER A 219 24.72 33.31 9.38
CA SER A 219 24.94 33.43 7.93
C SER A 219 24.51 32.18 7.19
N ALA A 220 24.65 30.99 7.78
CA ALA A 220 24.27 29.73 7.15
C ALA A 220 22.74 29.60 6.97
N GLN A 221 21.94 30.08 7.93
CA GLN A 221 20.47 30.02 7.87
C GLN A 221 19.83 30.78 6.69
N SER A 222 20.55 31.71 6.04
CA SER A 222 20.03 32.43 4.88
C SER A 222 20.36 31.75 3.54
N VAL A 223 21.21 30.72 3.56
CA VAL A 223 21.69 30.04 2.35
C VAL A 223 21.25 28.57 2.33
N ILE A 224 21.30 27.89 3.48
CA ILE A 224 21.01 26.46 3.61
C ILE A 224 20.03 26.15 4.74
N PHE A 225 19.35 25.01 4.64
CA PHE A 225 18.56 24.46 5.72
C PHE A 225 19.47 23.96 6.85
N LEU A 226 19.35 24.51 8.05
CA LEU A 226 20.17 24.09 9.20
C LEU A 226 19.68 22.80 9.87
N GLY A 227 18.36 22.55 9.81
CA GLY A 227 17.72 21.45 10.53
C GLY A 227 17.93 20.10 9.84
N GLY A 228 18.19 19.06 10.64
CA GLY A 228 18.26 17.69 10.16
C GLY A 228 16.94 17.15 9.62
N CYS A 229 17.05 16.16 8.73
CA CYS A 229 15.89 15.53 8.12
C CYS A 229 15.09 14.66 9.09
N LEU A 230 15.71 14.02 10.09
CA LEU A 230 14.97 13.20 11.06
C LEU A 230 14.00 14.03 11.91
N GLY A 231 14.47 15.17 12.42
CA GLY A 231 13.62 16.12 13.14
C GLY A 231 12.53 16.73 12.24
N SER A 232 12.83 16.93 10.96
CA SER A 232 11.86 17.45 9.99
C SER A 232 10.79 16.41 9.62
N ILE A 233 11.16 15.13 9.47
CA ILE A 233 10.22 14.01 9.32
C ILE A 233 9.29 13.95 10.53
N SER A 234 9.82 14.02 11.75
CA SER A 234 9.01 13.96 12.96
C SER A 234 7.98 15.10 13.01
N ARG A 235 8.42 16.34 12.73
CA ARG A 235 7.52 17.50 12.66
C ARG A 235 6.48 17.37 11.56
N TRP A 236 6.87 16.87 10.39
CA TRP A 236 5.96 16.64 9.28
C TRP A 236 4.88 15.61 9.65
N ILE A 237 5.26 14.51 10.32
CA ILE A 237 4.34 13.49 10.82
C ILE A 237 3.39 14.08 11.86
N GLU A 238 3.89 14.86 12.83
CA GLU A 238 3.05 15.51 13.85
C GLU A 238 2.03 16.45 13.20
N GLN A 239 2.47 17.27 12.25
CA GLN A 239 1.63 18.21 11.52
C GLN A 239 0.57 17.52 10.66
N HIS A 240 0.90 16.39 10.04
CA HIS A 240 -0.01 15.65 9.14
C HIS A 240 -0.66 14.44 9.80
N SER A 241 -0.47 14.25 11.11
CA SER A 241 -0.93 13.07 11.87
C SER A 241 -2.42 12.82 11.71
N GLY A 242 -3.23 13.88 11.74
CA GLY A 242 -4.68 13.79 11.53
C GLY A 242 -5.06 13.22 10.16
N VAL A 243 -4.36 13.62 9.09
CA VAL A 243 -4.59 13.10 7.74
C VAL A 243 -4.15 11.64 7.65
N ILE A 244 -2.98 11.31 8.19
CA ILE A 244 -2.45 9.94 8.20
C ILE A 244 -3.41 8.98 8.91
N VAL A 245 -3.85 9.33 10.12
CA VAL A 245 -4.80 8.53 10.90
C VAL A 245 -6.13 8.38 10.14
N THR A 246 -6.63 9.46 9.52
CA THR A 246 -7.87 9.42 8.74
C THR A 246 -7.76 8.46 7.56
N VAL A 247 -6.65 8.49 6.81
CA VAL A 247 -6.41 7.57 5.69
C VAL A 247 -6.36 6.13 6.17
N VAL A 248 -5.68 5.84 7.28
CA VAL A 248 -5.59 4.49 7.85
C VAL A 248 -6.97 3.96 8.25
N ILE A 249 -7.81 4.79 8.89
CA ILE A 249 -9.18 4.42 9.27
C ILE A 249 -10.04 4.15 8.03
N ILE A 250 -9.95 4.99 7.00
CA ILE A 250 -10.68 4.79 5.74
C ILE A 250 -10.27 3.47 5.08
N LEU A 251 -8.97 3.19 5.00
CA LEU A 251 -8.45 1.94 4.42
C LEU A 251 -8.96 0.71 5.17
N LEU A 252 -8.91 0.72 6.50
CA LEU A 252 -9.48 -0.35 7.33
C LEU A 252 -10.98 -0.49 7.10
N GLY A 253 -11.72 0.63 7.09
CA GLY A 253 -13.16 0.65 6.83
C GLY A 253 -13.53 0.02 5.48
N LEU A 254 -12.79 0.34 4.41
CA LEU A 254 -12.99 -0.23 3.08
C LEU A 254 -12.70 -1.74 3.05
N GLN A 255 -11.68 -2.21 3.76
CA GLN A 255 -11.39 -3.65 3.87
C GLN A 255 -12.49 -4.39 4.64
N ILE A 256 -12.93 -3.85 5.78
CA ILE A 256 -14.02 -4.44 6.57
C ILE A 256 -15.34 -4.47 5.78
N LEU A 257 -15.66 -3.38 5.07
CA LEU A 257 -16.82 -3.33 4.18
C LEU A 257 -16.72 -4.39 3.07
N THR A 258 -15.55 -4.54 2.47
CA THR A 258 -15.28 -5.56 1.44
C THR A 258 -15.47 -6.97 1.98
N LEU A 259 -14.98 -7.26 3.19
CA LEU A 259 -15.18 -8.53 3.88
C LEU A 259 -16.66 -8.79 4.17
N PHE A 260 -17.38 -7.77 4.65
CA PHE A 260 -18.82 -7.89 4.90
C PHE A 260 -19.60 -8.22 3.63
N ILE A 261 -19.34 -7.49 2.53
CA ILE A 261 -19.97 -7.74 1.23
C ILE A 261 -19.64 -9.15 0.72
N THR A 262 -18.37 -9.55 0.81
CA THR A 262 -17.90 -10.88 0.40
C THR A 262 -18.57 -11.99 1.21
N ALA A 263 -18.70 -11.82 2.53
CA ALA A 263 -19.36 -12.78 3.41
C ALA A 263 -20.86 -12.92 3.09
N ARG A 264 -21.56 -11.81 2.81
CA ARG A 264 -22.95 -11.83 2.36
C ARG A 264 -23.12 -12.60 1.05
N LEU A 265 -22.25 -12.34 0.07
CA LEU A 265 -22.27 -13.04 -1.21
C LEU A 265 -21.97 -14.54 -1.05
N LEU A 266 -21.00 -14.91 -0.20
CA LEU A 266 -20.70 -16.30 0.14
C LEU A 266 -21.89 -17.00 0.80
N GLN A 267 -22.56 -16.35 1.76
CA GLN A 267 -23.76 -16.88 2.41
C GLN A 267 -24.87 -17.12 1.39
N LYS A 268 -25.14 -16.17 0.50
CA LYS A 268 -26.14 -16.31 -0.56
C LYS A 268 -25.85 -17.51 -1.46
N ILE A 269 -24.60 -17.64 -1.94
CA ILE A 269 -24.20 -18.78 -2.79
C ILE A 269 -24.37 -20.10 -2.03
N ARG A 270 -23.98 -20.15 -0.74
CA ARG A 270 -24.13 -21.34 0.10
C ARG A 270 -25.60 -21.75 0.25
N TRP A 271 -26.49 -20.82 0.57
CA TRP A 271 -27.92 -21.07 0.68
C TRP A 271 -28.51 -21.56 -0.65
N SER A 272 -28.16 -20.92 -1.76
CA SER A 272 -28.64 -21.34 -3.09
C SER A 272 -28.18 -22.76 -3.49
N ARG A 273 -27.01 -23.22 -3.01
CA ARG A 273 -26.57 -24.61 -3.19
C ARG A 273 -27.32 -25.57 -2.27
N LEU A 274 -27.54 -25.20 -1.01
CA LEU A 274 -28.28 -26.02 -0.05
C LEU A 274 -29.73 -26.23 -0.51
N ASP A 275 -30.40 -25.19 -0.98
CA ASP A 275 -31.77 -25.28 -1.52
C ASP A 275 -31.81 -26.22 -2.73
N ARG A 276 -30.81 -26.14 -3.61
CA ARG A 276 -30.69 -27.01 -4.80
C ARG A 276 -30.42 -28.47 -4.42
N CYS A 277 -29.57 -28.73 -3.43
CA CYS A 277 -29.34 -30.07 -2.90
C CYS A 277 -30.60 -30.64 -2.24
N SER A 278 -31.33 -29.82 -1.47
CA SER A 278 -32.58 -30.25 -0.82
C SER A 278 -33.67 -30.58 -1.86
N TYR A 279 -33.77 -29.79 -2.93
CA TYR A 279 -34.65 -30.10 -4.07
C TYR A 279 -34.25 -31.38 -4.81
N CYS A 280 -32.95 -31.58 -5.10
CA CYS A 280 -32.47 -32.82 -5.71
C CYS A 280 -32.79 -34.06 -4.85
N HIS A 281 -32.59 -33.96 -3.54
CA HIS A 281 -32.92 -35.05 -2.62
C HIS A 281 -34.44 -35.32 -2.56
N SER A 282 -35.27 -34.27 -2.70
CA SER A 282 -36.73 -34.42 -2.79
C SER A 282 -37.17 -35.08 -4.11
N CYS A 283 -36.52 -34.76 -5.24
CA CYS A 283 -36.78 -35.41 -6.52
C CYS A 283 -36.32 -36.88 -6.55
N GLU A 284 -35.25 -37.23 -5.84
CA GLU A 284 -34.81 -38.63 -5.68
C GLU A 284 -35.86 -39.48 -4.94
N TYR A 285 -36.55 -38.91 -3.93
CA TYR A 285 -37.61 -39.60 -3.20
C TYR A 285 -38.94 -39.68 -3.96
N GLU A 286 -39.21 -38.77 -4.91
CA GLU A 286 -40.39 -38.85 -5.78
C GLU A 286 -40.26 -39.88 -6.90
N HIS A 287 -39.05 -40.39 -7.16
CA HIS A 287 -38.77 -41.38 -8.21
C HIS A 287 -38.60 -42.82 -7.72
N VAL A 288 -38.85 -43.14 -6.44
CA VAL A 288 -39.01 -44.54 -6.02
C VAL A 288 -40.35 -45.04 -6.55
N PRO A 289 -40.40 -45.97 -7.53
CA PRO A 289 -41.66 -46.51 -8.02
C PRO A 289 -42.29 -47.32 -6.90
N THR A 290 -43.52 -46.98 -6.54
CA THR A 290 -44.43 -47.82 -5.75
C THR A 290 -44.83 -49.05 -6.56
N SER A 291 -43.92 -49.99 -6.76
CA SER A 291 -44.20 -51.29 -7.38
C SER A 291 -44.11 -52.42 -6.33
N ASN A 292 -45.13 -52.50 -5.48
CA ASN A 292 -45.88 -53.74 -5.23
C ASN A 292 -46.95 -53.51 -4.16
N LYS A 293 -48.12 -53.06 -4.60
CA LYS A 293 -49.39 -53.50 -4.01
C LYS A 293 -50.10 -54.36 -5.05
N GLN A 294 -49.88 -55.66 -5.02
CA GLN A 294 -50.87 -56.60 -5.50
C GLN A 294 -51.54 -57.25 -4.30
N LYS A 295 -52.88 -57.22 -4.35
CA LYS A 295 -53.85 -57.64 -3.37
C LYS A 295 -54.65 -58.75 -4.05
N VAL A 296 -54.54 -60.01 -3.65
CA VAL A 296 -55.52 -61.06 -3.93
C VAL A 296 -55.44 -62.13 -2.82
N GLU A 297 -56.60 -62.36 -2.21
CA GLU A 297 -57.03 -63.40 -1.23
C GLU A 297 -56.29 -63.55 0.12
#